data_AF-A0A131XFW1-F1
#
_entry.id   AF-A0A131XFW1-F1
#
_cell.length_a   1.000
_cell.length_b   1.000
_cell.length_c   1.000
_cell.angle_alpha   90.00
_cell.angle_beta   90.00
_cell.angle_gamma   90.00
#
_symmetry.space_group_name_H-M   'P 1'
#
loop_
_entity.id
_entity.type
_entity.pdbx_description
1 polymer ?
#
loop_
_entity_poly.entity_id
_entity_poly.type
_entity_poly.pdbx_seq_one_letter_code
_entity_poly.pdbx_strand_id
1 'polypeptide(L)'
;MQHAIARVRTLFKSRPLLANVVSFGSMYIGAEVVQQTILQKLDPSVRSYDWPLVGRYAVVGTGIYAPALFYWYRYLDRVLPGKVVAVAIKKALIDQVFASSTLLVGFYTAMSAMEGKEDIFAELKAKFVPTY
;
A
#
# COMPACT_ATOMS: atom_id res chain seq x y z
N MET A 1 26.03 18.15 3.07
CA MET A 1 24.81 17.57 2.43
C MET A 1 25.13 16.38 1.51
N GLN A 2 26.14 16.44 0.63
CA GLN A 2 26.48 15.36 -0.32
C GLN A 2 26.83 14.01 0.33
N HIS A 3 27.54 14.00 1.47
CA HIS A 3 27.88 12.76 2.18
C HIS A 3 26.66 12.04 2.80
N ALA A 4 25.63 12.78 3.23
CA ALA A 4 24.40 12.20 3.76
C ALA A 4 23.59 11.52 2.66
N ILE A 5 23.46 12.18 1.50
CA ILE A 5 22.79 11.62 0.32
C ILE A 5 23.50 10.36 -0.17
N ALA A 6 24.85 10.37 -0.20
CA ALA A 6 25.64 9.20 -0.56
C ALA A 6 25.42 8.02 0.39
N ARG A 7 25.37 8.26 1.71
CA ARG A 7 25.09 7.22 2.72
C ARG A 7 23.69 6.63 2.61
N VAL A 8 22.68 7.47 2.42
CA VAL A 8 21.29 7.03 2.18
C VAL A 8 21.22 6.16 0.94
N ARG A 9 21.84 6.58 -0.16
CA ARG A 9 21.89 5.80 -1.41
C ARG A 9 22.57 4.44 -1.23
N THR A 10 23.67 4.38 -0.48
CA THR A 10 24.39 3.13 -0.21
C THR A 10 23.57 2.19 0.68
N LEU A 11 22.90 2.71 1.70
CA LEU A 11 22.01 1.93 2.57
C LEU A 11 20.80 1.36 1.81
N PHE A 12 20.22 2.16 0.91
CA PHE A 12 19.10 1.72 0.07
C PHE A 12 19.51 0.63 -0.92
N LYS A 13 20.76 0.67 -1.42
CA LYS A 13 21.31 -0.41 -2.26
C LYS A 13 21.61 -1.69 -1.48
N SER A 14 22.13 -1.59 -0.26
CA SER A 14 22.50 -2.76 0.54
C SER A 14 21.30 -3.44 1.21
N ARG A 15 20.19 -2.72 1.41
CA ARG A 15 18.96 -3.24 2.03
C ARG A 15 17.72 -2.94 1.17
N PRO A 16 17.52 -3.66 0.06
CA PRO A 16 16.45 -3.37 -0.90
C PRO A 16 15.04 -3.49 -0.31
N LEU A 17 14.81 -4.44 0.61
CA LEU A 17 13.53 -4.55 1.31
C LEU A 17 13.27 -3.34 2.21
N LEU A 18 14.27 -2.91 2.98
CA LEU A 18 14.14 -1.74 3.86
C LEU A 18 13.87 -0.47 3.05
N ALA A 19 14.58 -0.30 1.94
CA ALA A 19 14.32 0.78 0.99
C ALA A 19 12.87 0.76 0.49
N ASN A 20 12.37 -0.41 0.11
CA ASN A 20 10.99 -0.58 -0.36
C ASN A 20 9.97 -0.24 0.74
N VAL A 21 10.17 -0.78 1.94
CA VAL A 21 9.30 -0.54 3.10
C VAL A 21 9.23 0.95 3.45
N VAL A 22 10.37 1.63 3.50
CA VAL A 22 10.43 3.07 3.80
C VAL A 22 9.74 3.88 2.70
N SER A 23 10.08 3.63 1.42
CA SER A 23 9.50 4.39 0.31
C SER A 23 7.99 4.14 0.19
N PHE A 24 7.56 2.89 0.13
CA PHE A 24 6.15 2.53 0.01
C PHE A 24 5.34 2.98 1.22
N GLY A 25 5.84 2.73 2.44
CA GLY A 25 5.17 3.15 3.67
C GLY A 25 4.98 4.66 3.75
N SER A 26 6.02 5.44 3.42
CA SER A 26 5.93 6.90 3.39
C SER A 26 4.90 7.41 2.38
N MET A 27 4.84 6.80 1.19
CA MET A 27 3.85 7.15 0.16
C MET A 27 2.43 6.80 0.61
N TYR A 28 2.23 5.62 1.21
CA TYR A 28 0.92 5.14 1.63
C TYR A 28 0.34 5.97 2.79
N ILE A 29 1.17 6.27 3.79
CA ILE A 29 0.80 7.15 4.92
C ILE A 29 0.59 8.60 4.42
N GLY A 30 1.49 9.09 3.57
CA GLY A 30 1.39 10.43 3.01
C GLY A 30 0.12 10.64 2.19
N ALA A 31 -0.29 9.62 1.41
CA ALA A 31 -1.54 9.64 0.66
C ALA A 31 -2.75 9.79 1.58
N GLU A 32 -2.80 9.07 2.71
CA GLU A 32 -3.88 9.19 3.69
C GLU A 32 -3.92 10.58 4.34
N VAL A 33 -2.77 11.11 4.75
CA VAL A 33 -2.69 12.48 5.30
C VAL A 33 -3.17 13.51 4.28
N VAL A 34 -2.71 13.41 3.03
CA VAL A 34 -3.14 14.30 1.94
C VAL A 34 -4.65 14.17 1.69
N GLN A 35 -5.19 12.95 1.69
CA GLN A 35 -6.63 12.71 1.54
C GLN A 35 -7.41 13.43 2.64
N GLN A 36 -7.01 13.29 3.90
CA GLN A 36 -7.65 13.99 5.01
C GLN A 36 -7.50 15.51 4.92
N THR A 37 -6.35 16.02 4.48
CA THR A 37 -6.16 17.47 4.23
C THR A 37 -7.11 17.98 3.16
N ILE A 38 -7.28 17.23 2.06
CA ILE A 38 -8.22 17.60 0.99
C ILE A 38 -9.65 17.56 1.52
N LEU A 39 -10.03 16.52 2.28
CA LEU A 39 -11.37 16.40 2.87
C LEU A 39 -11.70 17.56 3.81
N GLN A 40 -10.77 17.97 4.68
CA GLN A 40 -10.97 19.16 5.54
C GLN A 40 -11.19 20.46 4.75
N LYS A 41 -10.63 20.57 3.54
CA LYS A 41 -10.83 21.75 2.68
C LYS A 41 -12.16 21.70 1.93
N LEU A 42 -12.65 20.51 1.60
CA LEU A 42 -13.88 20.32 0.83
C LEU A 42 -15.12 20.24 1.73
N ASP A 43 -14.97 19.72 2.94
CA ASP A 43 -16.04 19.51 3.90
C ASP A 43 -15.74 20.25 5.23
N PRO A 44 -16.39 21.39 5.48
CA PRO A 44 -16.24 22.16 6.72
C PRO A 44 -16.63 21.41 8.01
N SER A 45 -17.31 20.27 7.90
CA SER A 45 -17.66 19.42 9.04
C SER A 45 -16.46 18.62 9.56
N VAL A 46 -15.46 18.35 8.71
CA VAL A 46 -14.24 17.64 9.10
C VAL A 46 -13.25 18.65 9.68
N ARG A 47 -13.07 18.63 11.01
CA ARG A 47 -12.24 19.63 11.71
C ARG A 47 -10.90 19.12 12.21
N SER A 48 -10.67 17.82 12.19
CA SER A 48 -9.44 17.20 12.71
C SER A 48 -8.98 16.04 11.87
N TYR A 49 -7.68 15.71 11.97
CA TYR A 49 -7.12 14.52 11.37
C TYR A 49 -7.50 13.28 12.19
N ASP A 50 -7.86 12.21 11.50
CA ASP A 50 -8.03 10.88 12.07
C ASP A 50 -6.66 10.18 12.12
N TRP A 51 -5.89 10.50 13.16
CA TRP A 51 -4.59 9.90 13.42
C TRP A 51 -4.65 8.39 13.69
N PRO A 52 -5.67 7.85 14.40
CA PRO A 52 -5.86 6.40 14.49
C PRO A 52 -5.94 5.74 13.11
N LEU A 53 -6.68 6.32 12.16
CA LEU A 53 -6.75 5.81 10.79
C LEU A 53 -5.39 5.85 10.09
N VAL A 54 -4.65 6.96 10.19
CA VAL A 54 -3.28 7.07 9.66
C VAL A 54 -2.38 5.97 10.26
N GLY A 55 -2.51 5.68 11.55
CA GLY A 55 -1.78 4.59 12.22
C GLY A 55 -2.10 3.20 11.65
N ARG A 56 -3.38 2.91 11.37
CA ARG A 56 -3.80 1.66 10.71
C ARG A 56 -3.22 1.54 9.30
N TYR A 57 -3.23 2.63 8.52
CA TYR A 57 -2.58 2.69 7.20
C TYR A 57 -1.07 2.46 7.31
N ALA A 58 -0.42 2.98 8.35
CA ALA A 58 1.00 2.72 8.60
C ALA A 58 1.27 1.23 8.84
N VAL A 59 0.45 0.57 9.67
CA VAL A 59 0.58 -0.87 9.96
C VAL A 59 0.36 -1.71 8.70
N VAL A 60 -0.75 -1.48 7.99
CA VAL A 60 -1.11 -2.27 6.80
C VAL A 60 -0.15 -1.98 5.64
N GLY A 61 0.02 -0.70 5.29
CA GLY A 61 0.84 -0.29 4.15
C GLY A 61 2.32 -0.63 4.34
N THR A 62 2.87 -0.32 5.51
CA THR A 62 4.32 -0.48 5.75
C THR A 62 4.67 -1.88 6.24
N GLY A 63 3.89 -2.43 7.17
CA GLY A 63 4.18 -3.71 7.82
C GLY A 63 3.79 -4.93 6.99
N ILE A 64 2.71 -4.82 6.21
CA ILE A 64 2.14 -5.96 5.47
C ILE A 64 2.37 -5.80 3.97
N TYR A 65 1.95 -4.68 3.39
CA TYR A 65 1.90 -4.54 1.93
C TYR A 65 3.26 -4.29 1.31
N ALA A 66 4.08 -3.43 1.91
CA ALA A 66 5.40 -3.18 1.36
C ALA A 66 6.27 -4.45 1.28
N PRO A 67 6.35 -5.33 2.30
CA PRO A 67 7.04 -6.61 2.17
C PRO A 67 6.35 -7.56 1.18
N ALA A 68 5.02 -7.69 1.23
CA ALA A 68 4.29 -8.61 0.37
C ALA A 68 4.48 -8.27 -1.12
N LEU A 69 4.28 -7.00 -1.49
CA LEU A 69 4.47 -6.52 -2.86
C LEU A 69 5.93 -6.60 -3.31
N PHE A 70 6.90 -6.38 -2.40
CA PHE A 70 8.32 -6.56 -2.71
C PHE A 70 8.62 -7.98 -3.20
N TYR A 71 8.11 -9.00 -2.49
CA TYR A 71 8.32 -10.38 -2.90
C TYR A 71 7.44 -10.78 -4.09
N TRP A 72 6.23 -10.27 -4.17
CA TRP A 72 5.31 -10.54 -5.27
C TRP A 72 5.87 -10.07 -6.62
N TYR A 73 6.35 -8.83 -6.72
CA TYR A 73 6.91 -8.34 -7.99
C TYR A 73 8.20 -9.09 -8.37
N ARG A 74 9.03 -9.50 -7.40
CA ARG A 74 10.19 -10.36 -7.67
C ARG A 74 9.79 -11.75 -8.18
N TYR A 75 8.70 -12.30 -7.66
CA TYR A 75 8.13 -13.55 -8.15
C TYR A 75 7.61 -13.40 -9.58
N LEU A 76 6.82 -12.36 -9.86
CA LEU A 76 6.33 -12.07 -11.22
C LEU A 76 7.46 -11.86 -12.22
N ASP A 77 8.53 -11.16 -11.84
CA ASP A 77 9.70 -10.96 -12.69
C ASP A 77 10.44 -12.26 -13.00
N ARG A 78 10.44 -13.22 -12.07
CA ARG A 78 11.03 -14.55 -12.27
C ARG A 78 10.19 -15.43 -13.19
N VAL A 79 8.86 -15.42 -13.03
CA VAL A 79 7.94 -16.29 -13.79
C VAL A 79 7.63 -15.72 -15.18
N LEU A 80 7.62 -14.40 -15.32
CA LEU A 80 7.39 -13.69 -16.57
C LEU A 80 8.62 -12.84 -16.92
N PRO A 81 9.72 -13.49 -17.34
CA PRO A 81 10.91 -12.78 -17.76
C PRO A 81 10.66 -12.06 -19.09
N GLY A 82 11.27 -10.90 -19.25
CA GLY A 82 11.18 -10.10 -20.47
C GLY A 82 10.84 -8.64 -20.19
N LYS A 83 11.29 -7.77 -21.09
CA LYS A 83 11.13 -6.31 -20.99
C LYS A 83 10.23 -5.73 -22.08
N VAL A 84 9.53 -6.57 -22.84
CA VAL A 84 8.62 -6.14 -23.90
C VAL A 84 7.25 -5.77 -23.32
N VAL A 85 6.54 -4.85 -23.97
CA VAL A 85 5.23 -4.34 -23.53
C VAL A 85 4.22 -5.45 -23.29
N ALA A 86 4.20 -6.49 -24.15
CA ALA A 86 3.31 -7.63 -23.99
C ALA A 86 3.49 -8.36 -22.63
N VAL A 87 4.73 -8.46 -22.14
CA VAL A 87 5.01 -9.06 -20.81
C VAL A 87 4.51 -8.15 -19.70
N ALA A 88 4.68 -6.83 -19.84
CA ALA A 88 4.17 -5.86 -18.87
C ALA A 88 2.63 -5.91 -18.77
N ILE A 89 1.93 -5.99 -19.92
CA ILE A 89 0.46 -6.14 -19.96
C ILE A 89 0.06 -7.44 -19.25
N LYS A 90 0.73 -8.56 -19.55
CA LYS A 90 0.43 -9.85 -18.89
C LYS A 90 0.65 -9.77 -17.37
N LYS A 91 1.72 -9.13 -16.92
CA LYS A 91 1.98 -8.90 -15.49
C LYS A 91 0.87 -8.07 -14.86
N ALA A 92 0.46 -6.97 -15.49
CA ALA A 92 -0.61 -6.10 -14.98
C ALA A 92 -1.95 -6.84 -14.84
N LEU A 93 -2.31 -7.69 -15.81
CA LEU A 93 -3.53 -8.51 -15.73
C LEU A 93 -3.48 -9.50 -14.57
N ILE A 94 -2.33 -10.16 -14.37
CA ILE A 94 -2.15 -11.09 -13.24
C ILE A 94 -2.14 -10.33 -11.91
N ASP A 95 -1.52 -9.16 -11.86
CA ASP A 95 -1.51 -8.29 -10.69
C ASP A 95 -2.93 -7.91 -10.28
N GLN A 96 -3.74 -7.46 -11.25
CA GLN A 96 -5.12 -7.04 -10.99
C GLN A 96 -6.02 -8.17 -10.50
N VAL A 97 -5.86 -9.37 -11.06
CA VAL A 97 -6.70 -10.53 -10.70
C VAL A 97 -6.28 -11.12 -9.35
N PHE A 98 -4.98 -11.29 -9.11
CA PHE A 98 -4.49 -12.00 -7.94
C PHE A 98 -4.05 -11.08 -6.82
N ALA A 99 -3.13 -10.16 -7.11
CA ALA A 99 -2.57 -9.29 -6.08
C ALA A 99 -3.59 -8.28 -5.60
N SER A 100 -4.21 -7.50 -6.50
CA SER A 100 -5.20 -6.48 -6.12
C SER A 100 -6.37 -7.11 -5.35
N SER A 101 -6.90 -8.25 -5.79
CA SER A 101 -7.99 -8.95 -5.07
C SER A 101 -7.57 -9.37 -3.66
N THR A 102 -6.39 -9.96 -3.53
CA THR A 102 -5.87 -10.41 -2.23
C THR A 102 -5.62 -9.22 -1.30
N LEU A 103 -5.07 -8.12 -1.84
CA LEU A 103 -4.83 -6.90 -1.09
C LEU A 103 -6.13 -6.20 -0.68
N LEU A 104 -7.19 -6.22 -1.49
CA LEU A 104 -8.48 -5.64 -1.09
C LEU A 104 -9.14 -6.46 0.02
N VAL A 105 -9.11 -7.79 -0.08
CA VAL A 105 -9.58 -8.69 0.99
C VAL A 105 -8.81 -8.42 2.28
N GLY A 106 -7.48 -8.39 2.19
CA GLY A 106 -6.61 -8.07 3.33
C GLY A 106 -6.89 -6.69 3.91
N PHE A 107 -7.13 -5.69 3.05
CA PHE A 107 -7.27 -4.29 3.45
C PHE A 107 -8.54 -4.11 4.28
N TYR A 108 -9.70 -4.41 3.70
CA TYR A 108 -10.97 -4.18 4.40
C TYR A 108 -11.10 -5.03 5.67
N THR A 109 -10.60 -6.27 5.63
CA THR A 109 -10.64 -7.15 6.80
C THR A 109 -9.70 -6.65 7.90
N ALA A 110 -8.44 -6.32 7.59
CA ALA A 110 -7.48 -5.84 8.58
C ALA A 110 -7.88 -4.48 9.16
N MET A 111 -8.41 -3.57 8.34
CA MET A 111 -8.90 -2.27 8.78
C MET A 111 -10.09 -2.43 9.73
N SER A 112 -11.08 -3.25 9.38
CA SER A 112 -12.24 -3.52 10.22
C SER A 112 -11.86 -4.20 11.54
N ALA A 113 -10.89 -5.12 11.50
CA ALA A 113 -10.36 -5.76 12.69
C ALA A 113 -9.64 -4.77 13.63
N MET A 114 -8.78 -3.90 13.10
CA MET A 114 -8.09 -2.87 13.91
C MET A 114 -9.03 -1.76 14.42
N GLU A 115 -10.18 -1.58 13.77
CA GLU A 115 -11.25 -0.69 14.25
C GLU A 115 -12.12 -1.35 15.32
N GLY A 116 -12.00 -2.67 15.51
CA GLY A 116 -12.77 -3.42 16.51
C GLY A 116 -14.22 -3.68 16.12
N LYS A 117 -14.52 -3.80 14.81
CA LYS A 117 -15.88 -4.11 14.33
C LYS A 117 -16.28 -5.54 14.69
N GLU A 118 -17.55 -5.74 15.02
CA GLU A 118 -18.11 -7.07 15.29
C GLU A 118 -18.10 -7.98 14.06
N ASP A 119 -18.55 -7.47 12.90
CA ASP A 119 -18.41 -8.15 11.60
C ASP A 119 -17.29 -7.50 10.78
N ILE A 120 -16.11 -8.10 10.86
CA ILE A 120 -14.91 -7.66 10.12
C ILE A 120 -15.03 -7.82 8.60
N PHE A 121 -16.01 -8.58 8.10
CA PHE A 121 -16.24 -8.81 6.67
C PHE A 121 -17.33 -7.93 6.08
N ALA A 122 -18.07 -7.17 6.89
CA ALA A 122 -19.16 -6.31 6.42
C ALA A 122 -18.65 -5.29 5.39
N GLU A 123 -17.54 -4.61 5.69
CA GLU A 123 -16.93 -3.66 4.76
C GLU A 123 -16.42 -4.32 3.49
N LEU A 124 -15.78 -5.49 3.63
CA LEU A 124 -15.29 -6.23 2.48
C LEU A 124 -16.44 -6.55 1.53
N LYS A 125 -17.55 -7.12 2.03
CA LYS A 125 -18.72 -7.46 1.20
C LYS A 125 -19.33 -6.23 0.54
N ALA A 126 -19.38 -5.10 1.26
CA ALA A 126 -19.96 -3.87 0.75
C ALA A 126 -19.07 -3.18 -0.29
N LYS A 127 -17.74 -3.24 -0.14
CA LYS A 127 -16.80 -2.42 -0.92
C LYS A 127 -15.99 -3.20 -1.94
N PHE A 128 -15.90 -4.53 -1.86
CA PHE A 128 -15.04 -5.31 -2.76
C PHE A 128 -15.36 -5.07 -4.24
N VAL A 129 -16.63 -5.26 -4.65
CA VAL A 129 -17.04 -5.05 -6.04
C VAL A 129 -17.00 -3.57 -6.43
N PRO A 130 -17.52 -2.61 -5.63
CA PRO A 130 -17.44 -1.18 -5.98
C PRO A 130 -16.03 -0.59 -6.07
N THR A 131 -15.00 -1.30 -5.61
CA THR A 131 -13.61 -0.83 -5.70
C THR A 131 -12.98 -1.11 -7.07
N TYR A 132 -13.55 -2.04 -7.84
CA TYR A 132 -13.14 -2.33 -9.23
C TYR A 132 -13.95 -1.49 -10.23
#